data_AF-A0A6I2A0E5-F1
#
_entry.id   AF-A0A6I2A0E5-F1
#
_cell.length_a   1.000
_cell.length_b   1.000
_cell.length_c   1.000
_cell.angle_alpha   90.00
_cell.angle_beta   90.00
_cell.angle_gamma   90.00
#
_symmetry.space_group_name_H-M   'P 1'
#
loop_
_entity.id
_entity.type
_entity.pdbx_description
1 polymer ?
#
loop_
_entity_poly.entity_id
_entity_poly.type
_entity_poly.pdbx_seq_one_letter_code
_entity_poly.pdbx_strand_id
1 'polypeptide(L)'
;MQDIAPVIVFVGVLVFLAHLFTAIFSRTRVPDVLLLIIIGICVGPVLGLTSPENFGTVGPILTTITLIIILFESGTALELMSLRSAVGGAMALATVTFFVSMGAVAGIALWLTDLELIPAFILGAIVGSISEAVVIFLWSNSLG
;
A
#
# COMPACT_ATOMS: atom_id res chain seq x y z
N MET A 1 -19.92 -4.84 32.95
CA MET A 1 -19.63 -6.14 32.30
C MET A 1 -20.30 -6.27 30.92
N GLN A 2 -21.31 -5.47 30.57
CA GLN A 2 -21.99 -5.51 29.26
C GLN A 2 -21.17 -4.94 28.08
N ASP A 3 -20.13 -4.14 28.34
CA ASP A 3 -19.35 -3.49 27.27
C ASP A 3 -18.22 -4.36 26.70
N ILE A 4 -17.84 -5.45 27.39
CA ILE A 4 -16.70 -6.28 26.98
C ILE A 4 -17.11 -7.28 25.88
N ALA A 5 -18.32 -7.84 25.97
CA ALA A 5 -18.84 -8.80 25.00
C ALA A 5 -18.88 -8.25 23.56
N PRO A 6 -19.45 -7.05 23.27
CA PRO A 6 -19.45 -6.52 21.91
C PRO A 6 -18.04 -6.20 21.40
N VAL A 7 -17.12 -5.77 22.27
CA VAL A 7 -15.71 -5.53 21.89
C VAL A 7 -15.02 -6.84 21.49
N ILE A 8 -15.21 -7.91 22.27
CA ILE A 8 -14.64 -9.23 21.93
C ILE A 8 -15.20 -9.75 20.61
N VAL A 9 -16.51 -9.62 20.38
CA VAL A 9 -17.13 -10.02 19.11
C VAL A 9 -16.58 -9.20 17.94
N PHE A 10 -16.45 -7.89 18.11
CA PHE A 10 -15.91 -7.01 17.07
C PHE A 10 -14.46 -7.36 16.72
N VAL A 11 -13.58 -7.51 17.72
CA VAL A 11 -12.19 -7.94 17.51
C VAL A 11 -12.14 -9.33 16.87
N GLY A 12 -12.99 -10.26 17.32
CA GLY A 12 -13.09 -11.60 16.74
C GLY A 12 -13.48 -11.58 15.26
N VAL A 13 -14.45 -10.74 14.87
CA VAL A 13 -14.84 -10.55 13.47
C VAL A 13 -13.68 -9.94 12.67
N LEU A 14 -12.98 -8.95 13.20
CA LEU A 14 -11.82 -8.35 12.53
C LEU A 14 -10.70 -9.37 12.28
N VAL A 15 -10.34 -10.17 13.30
CA VAL A 15 -9.31 -11.21 13.18
C VAL A 15 -9.74 -12.30 12.20
N PHE A 16 -11.00 -12.74 12.27
CA PHE A 16 -11.55 -13.70 11.34
C PHE A 16 -11.51 -13.18 9.89
N LEU A 17 -11.91 -11.92 9.68
CA LEU A 17 -11.94 -11.30 8.36
C LEU A 17 -10.53 -11.13 7.79
N ALA A 18 -9.56 -10.74 8.62
CA ALA A 18 -8.15 -10.70 8.23
C ALA A 18 -7.65 -12.08 7.77
N HIS A 19 -7.93 -13.14 8.54
CA HIS A 19 -7.53 -14.49 8.17
C HIS A 19 -8.28 -15.02 6.93
N LEU A 20 -9.55 -14.67 6.79
CA LEU A 20 -10.37 -15.01 5.62
C LEU A 20 -9.81 -14.35 4.36
N PHE A 21 -9.41 -13.08 4.41
CA PHE A 21 -8.80 -12.39 3.29
C PHE A 21 -7.45 -13.01 2.91
N THR A 22 -6.62 -13.36 3.89
CA THR A 22 -5.36 -14.09 3.64
C THR A 22 -5.61 -15.49 3.03
N ALA A 23 -6.66 -16.20 3.45
CA ALA A 23 -7.03 -17.49 2.91
C ALA A 23 -7.63 -17.40 1.49
N ILE A 24 -8.38 -16.34 1.20
CA ILE A 24 -8.84 -16.05 -0.17
C ILE A 24 -7.63 -15.74 -1.05
N PHE A 25 -6.72 -14.88 -0.59
CA PHE A 25 -5.45 -14.55 -1.27
C PHE A 25 -4.64 -15.79 -1.62
N SER A 26 -4.45 -16.71 -0.66
CA SER A 26 -3.62 -17.90 -0.88
C SER A 26 -4.20 -18.83 -1.95
N ARG A 27 -5.52 -18.77 -2.18
CA ARG A 27 -6.21 -19.55 -3.21
C ARG A 27 -6.34 -18.82 -4.54
N THR A 28 -6.58 -17.51 -4.54
CA THR A 28 -6.76 -16.71 -5.78
C THR A 28 -5.46 -16.16 -6.34
N ARG A 29 -4.36 -16.16 -5.59
CA ARG A 29 -3.08 -15.55 -5.95
C ARG A 29 -3.28 -14.07 -6.36
N VAL A 30 -4.00 -13.27 -5.57
CA VAL A 30 -4.22 -11.84 -5.87
C VAL A 30 -3.89 -11.03 -4.62
N PRO A 31 -2.92 -10.08 -4.64
CA PRO A 31 -2.55 -9.23 -3.50
C PRO A 31 -3.73 -8.76 -2.66
N ASP A 32 -3.60 -8.89 -1.34
CA ASP A 32 -4.58 -8.48 -0.34
C ASP A 32 -4.95 -6.99 -0.48
N VAL A 33 -3.96 -6.13 -0.79
CA VAL A 33 -4.18 -4.70 -1.07
C VAL A 33 -5.19 -4.47 -2.19
N LEU A 34 -5.20 -5.28 -3.26
CA LEU A 34 -6.16 -5.13 -4.36
C LEU A 34 -7.59 -5.46 -3.90
N LEU A 35 -7.75 -6.50 -3.09
CA LEU A 35 -9.04 -6.87 -2.51
C LEU A 35 -9.55 -5.77 -1.56
N LEU A 36 -8.67 -5.19 -0.75
CA LEU A 36 -9.01 -4.04 0.10
C LEU A 36 -9.44 -2.81 -0.72
N ILE A 37 -8.77 -2.51 -1.84
CA ILE A 37 -9.16 -1.43 -2.76
C ILE A 37 -10.57 -1.70 -3.33
N ILE A 38 -10.83 -2.92 -3.81
CA ILE A 38 -12.14 -3.29 -4.37
C ILE A 38 -13.23 -3.14 -3.31
N ILE A 39 -13.00 -3.65 -2.10
CA ILE A 39 -13.96 -3.49 -0.98
C ILE A 39 -14.21 -2.00 -0.69
N GLY A 40 -13.15 -1.18 -0.65
CA GLY A 40 -13.29 0.26 -0.45
C GLY A 40 -14.14 0.94 -1.52
N ILE A 41 -13.94 0.57 -2.80
CA ILE A 41 -14.75 1.08 -3.92
C ILE A 41 -16.20 0.59 -3.81
N CYS A 42 -16.42 -0.68 -3.45
CA CYS A 42 -17.76 -1.23 -3.27
C CYS A 42 -18.50 -0.53 -2.13
N VAL A 43 -17.89 -0.40 -0.95
CA VAL A 43 -18.51 0.18 0.24
C VAL A 43 -18.69 1.70 0.11
N GLY A 44 -17.74 2.40 -0.52
CA GLY A 44 -17.79 3.85 -0.72
C GLY A 44 -18.72 4.26 -1.86
N PRO A 45 -18.20 4.53 -3.07
CA PRO A 45 -18.99 5.09 -4.16
C PRO A 45 -20.08 4.18 -4.73
N VAL A 46 -19.93 2.84 -4.69
CA VAL A 46 -20.91 1.93 -5.32
C VAL A 46 -22.14 1.72 -4.45
N LEU A 47 -21.97 1.42 -3.16
CA LEU A 47 -23.07 1.18 -2.22
C LEU A 47 -23.50 2.44 -1.45
N GLY A 48 -22.69 3.51 -1.46
CA GLY A 48 -23.00 4.77 -0.77
C GLY A 48 -23.00 4.67 0.75
N LEU A 49 -22.39 3.63 1.33
CA LEU A 49 -22.40 3.39 2.78
C LEU A 49 -21.45 4.33 3.53
N THR A 50 -20.39 4.81 2.86
CA THR A 50 -19.44 5.75 3.44
C THR A 50 -18.96 6.78 2.41
N SER A 51 -18.71 8.01 2.87
CA SER A 51 -18.03 9.05 2.10
C SER A 51 -16.69 9.43 2.75
N PRO A 52 -15.76 10.08 2.03
CA PRO A 52 -14.56 10.64 2.63
C PRO A 52 -14.86 11.63 3.76
N GLU A 53 -15.97 12.37 3.70
CA GLU A 53 -16.35 13.32 4.76
C GLU A 53 -16.67 12.63 6.09
N ASN A 54 -17.21 11.39 6.05
CA ASN A 54 -17.52 10.62 7.25
C ASN A 54 -16.28 10.33 8.11
N PHE A 55 -15.11 10.32 7.50
CA PHE A 55 -13.84 10.11 8.20
C PHE A 55 -13.29 11.40 8.82
N GLY A 56 -13.73 12.59 8.35
CA GLY A 56 -13.40 13.89 8.93
C GLY A 56 -11.95 14.01 9.44
N THR A 57 -11.80 14.43 10.70
CA THR A 57 -10.50 14.54 11.38
C THR A 57 -9.88 13.18 11.74
N VAL A 58 -10.69 12.12 11.85
CA VAL A 58 -10.24 10.78 12.27
C VAL A 58 -9.47 10.08 11.15
N GLY A 59 -9.87 10.27 9.88
CA GLY A 59 -9.23 9.66 8.71
C GLY A 59 -7.72 9.94 8.66
N PRO A 60 -7.28 11.22 8.66
CA PRO A 60 -5.86 11.57 8.67
C PRO A 60 -5.09 10.98 9.86
N ILE A 61 -5.70 10.92 11.04
CA ILE A 61 -5.08 10.35 12.25
C ILE A 61 -4.84 8.84 12.04
N LEU A 62 -5.86 8.11 11.56
CA LEU A 62 -5.74 6.67 11.28
C LEU A 62 -4.71 6.40 10.19
N THR A 63 -4.69 7.17 9.10
CA THR A 63 -3.67 7.05 8.04
C THR A 63 -2.28 7.28 8.61
N THR A 64 -2.09 8.30 9.45
CA THR A 64 -0.79 8.60 10.07
C THR A 64 -0.32 7.46 10.97
N ILE A 65 -1.19 6.97 11.87
CA ILE A 65 -0.86 5.86 12.76
C ILE A 65 -0.55 4.60 11.94
N THR A 66 -1.34 4.31 10.90
CA THR A 66 -1.12 3.17 10.01
C THR A 66 0.22 3.26 9.31
N LEU A 67 0.59 4.42 8.76
CA LEU A 67 1.89 4.63 8.12
C LEU A 67 3.05 4.49 9.11
N ILE A 68 2.90 4.98 10.35
CA ILE A 68 3.92 4.81 11.39
C ILE A 68 4.12 3.33 11.70
N ILE A 69 3.03 2.56 11.87
CA ILE A 69 3.11 1.12 12.16
C ILE A 69 3.77 0.37 11.00
N ILE A 70 3.33 0.60 9.75
CA ILE A 70 3.90 -0.04 8.56
C ILE A 70 5.38 0.29 8.42
N LEU A 71 5.76 1.56 8.59
CA LEU A 71 7.16 1.98 8.47
C LEU A 71 8.02 1.40 9.60
N PHE A 72 7.47 1.28 10.80
CA PHE A 72 8.15 0.67 11.94
C PHE A 72 8.34 -0.84 11.75
N GLU A 73 7.32 -1.55 11.28
CA GLU A 73 7.39 -2.98 10.96
C GLU A 73 8.45 -3.24 9.87
N SER A 74 8.39 -2.51 8.76
CA SER A 74 9.39 -2.61 7.68
C SER A 74 10.79 -2.28 8.18
N GLY A 75 10.94 -1.27 9.04
CA GLY A 75 12.25 -0.88 9.59
C GLY A 75 12.84 -1.89 10.57
N THR A 76 12.01 -2.54 11.39
CA THR A 76 12.44 -3.56 12.37
C THR A 76 12.76 -4.91 11.72
N ALA A 77 12.19 -5.20 10.55
CA ALA A 77 12.53 -6.36 9.73
C ALA A 77 13.90 -6.23 9.00
N LEU A 78 14.50 -5.03 8.96
CA LEU A 78 15.79 -4.81 8.31
C LEU A 78 16.95 -5.33 9.16
N GLU A 79 17.76 -6.23 8.59
CA GLU A 79 19.03 -6.63 9.19
C GLU A 79 20.08 -5.53 8.98
N LEU A 80 20.44 -4.79 10.03
CA LEU A 80 21.39 -3.66 9.94
C LEU A 80 22.75 -4.05 9.34
N MET A 81 23.22 -5.27 9.60
CA MET A 81 24.51 -5.75 9.08
C MET A 81 24.46 -5.94 7.55
N SER A 82 23.40 -6.59 7.06
CA SER A 82 23.12 -6.77 5.64
C SER A 82 22.89 -5.42 4.95
N LEU A 83 22.12 -4.53 5.57
CA LEU A 83 21.89 -3.17 5.10
C LEU A 83 23.21 -2.41 4.94
N ARG A 84 24.09 -2.41 5.94
CA ARG A 84 25.38 -1.69 5.86
C ARG A 84 26.25 -2.17 4.70
N SER A 85 26.28 -3.46 4.42
CA SER A 85 27.05 -4.00 3.29
C SER A 85 26.44 -3.68 1.92
N ALA A 86 25.11 -3.54 1.85
CA ALA A 86 24.40 -3.34 0.59
C ALA A 86 24.03 -1.87 0.30
N VAL A 87 24.01 -0.99 1.32
CA VAL A 87 23.43 0.36 1.23
C VAL A 87 24.06 1.21 0.14
N GLY A 88 25.37 1.11 -0.09
CA GLY A 88 26.04 1.91 -1.12
C GLY A 88 25.51 1.62 -2.53
N GLY A 89 25.47 0.34 -2.90
CA GLY A 89 24.93 -0.10 -4.20
C GLY A 89 23.42 0.09 -4.28
N ALA A 90 22.70 -0.23 -3.21
CA ALA A 90 21.25 -0.11 -3.13
C ALA A 90 20.78 1.35 -3.25
N MET A 91 21.46 2.31 -2.61
CA MET A 91 21.11 3.74 -2.70
C MET A 91 21.36 4.30 -4.09
N ALA A 92 22.48 3.95 -4.72
CA ALA A 92 22.77 4.37 -6.09
C ALA A 92 21.71 3.82 -7.06
N LEU A 93 21.40 2.53 -6.94
CA LEU A 93 20.38 1.90 -7.77
C LEU A 93 19.00 2.54 -7.52
N ALA A 94 18.56 2.64 -6.27
CA ALA A 94 17.27 3.22 -5.89
C ALA A 94 17.11 4.65 -6.41
N THR A 95 18.14 5.48 -6.28
CA THR A 95 18.12 6.87 -6.77
C THR A 95 17.96 6.91 -8.28
N VAL A 96 18.79 6.17 -9.02
CA VAL A 96 18.73 6.14 -10.49
C VAL A 96 17.38 5.60 -10.96
N THR A 97 16.93 4.47 -10.43
CA THR A 97 15.65 3.86 -10.83
C THR A 97 14.47 4.75 -10.50
N PHE A 98 14.50 5.45 -9.36
CA PHE A 98 13.43 6.37 -8.97
C PHE A 98 13.33 7.55 -9.95
N PHE A 99 14.43 8.28 -10.21
CA PHE A 99 14.38 9.44 -11.10
C PHE A 99 14.08 9.05 -12.55
N VAL A 100 14.58 7.91 -13.02
CA VAL A 100 14.25 7.38 -14.35
C VAL A 100 12.77 7.03 -14.44
N SER A 101 12.22 6.32 -13.46
CA SER A 101 10.80 5.92 -13.45
C SER A 101 9.89 7.14 -13.31
N MET A 102 10.23 8.07 -12.42
CA MET A 102 9.52 9.33 -12.24
C MET A 102 9.50 10.14 -13.54
N GLY A 103 10.65 10.31 -14.20
CA GLY A 103 10.76 11.04 -15.47
C GLY A 103 9.99 10.35 -16.59
N ALA A 104 10.04 9.02 -16.67
CA ALA A 104 9.29 8.26 -17.67
C ALA A 104 7.77 8.41 -17.48
N VAL A 105 7.27 8.23 -16.25
CA VAL A 105 5.84 8.39 -15.95
C VAL A 105 5.40 9.84 -16.14
N ALA A 106 6.17 10.82 -15.68
CA ALA A 106 5.87 12.23 -15.88
C ALA A 106 5.85 12.60 -17.37
N GLY A 107 6.81 12.12 -18.17
CA GLY A 107 6.85 12.33 -19.61
C GLY A 107 5.64 11.72 -20.34
N ILE A 108 5.25 10.50 -19.97
CA ILE A 108 4.04 9.86 -20.48
C ILE A 108 2.79 10.65 -20.07
N ALA A 109 2.71 11.11 -18.83
CA ALA A 109 1.61 11.90 -18.33
C ALA A 109 1.48 13.23 -19.09
N LEU A 110 2.57 13.97 -19.30
CA LEU A 110 2.57 15.20 -20.10
C LEU A 110 2.17 14.98 -21.57
N TRP A 111 2.43 13.78 -22.11
CA TRP A 111 2.09 13.45 -23.49
C TRP A 111 0.63 12.99 -23.65
N LEU A 112 0.11 12.21 -22.70
CA LEU A 112 -1.25 11.66 -22.74
C LEU A 112 -2.31 12.55 -22.10
N THR A 113 -1.91 13.49 -21.24
CA THR A 113 -2.82 14.31 -20.45
C THR A 113 -2.41 15.78 -20.53
N ASP A 114 -3.38 16.68 -20.37
CA ASP A 114 -3.15 18.13 -20.33
C ASP A 114 -2.61 18.61 -18.97
N LEU A 115 -1.87 17.76 -18.25
CA LEU A 115 -1.29 18.13 -16.96
C LEU A 115 -0.14 19.12 -17.13
N GLU A 116 -0.03 20.06 -16.19
CA GLU A 116 1.15 20.91 -16.06
C GLU A 116 2.36 20.10 -15.57
N LEU A 117 3.56 20.68 -15.73
CA LEU A 117 4.83 20.03 -15.41
C LEU A 117 4.90 19.56 -13.94
N ILE A 118 4.48 20.39 -12.99
CA ILE A 118 4.53 20.04 -11.55
C ILE A 118 3.60 18.85 -11.23
N PRO A 119 2.29 18.88 -11.55
CA PRO A 119 1.41 17.73 -11.37
C PRO A 119 1.89 16.43 -12.03
N ALA A 120 2.46 16.51 -13.24
CA ALA A 120 2.98 15.34 -13.92
C ALA A 120 4.18 14.71 -13.19
N PHE A 121 5.10 15.53 -12.66
CA PHE A 121 6.21 15.04 -11.84
C PHE A 121 5.74 14.54 -10.47
N ILE A 122 4.70 15.11 -9.86
CA ILE A 122 4.08 14.58 -8.64
C ILE A 122 3.50 13.19 -8.91
N LEU A 123 2.75 13.03 -10.00
CA LEU A 123 2.23 11.72 -10.42
C LEU A 123 3.38 10.73 -10.65
N GLY A 124 4.43 11.16 -11.36
CA GLY A 124 5.62 10.37 -11.58
C GLY A 124 6.31 9.93 -10.28
N ALA A 125 6.36 10.80 -9.27
CA ALA A 125 6.97 10.48 -7.98
C ALA A 125 6.12 9.47 -7.18
N ILE A 126 4.79 9.59 -7.24
CA ILE A 126 3.87 8.66 -6.59
C ILE A 126 4.00 7.26 -7.21
N VAL A 127 3.97 7.16 -8.54
CA VAL A 127 4.03 5.89 -9.27
C VAL A 127 5.44 5.30 -9.31
N GLY A 128 6.48 6.15 -9.31
CA GLY A 128 7.88 5.75 -9.32
C GLY A 128 8.37 5.14 -8.00
N SER A 129 7.57 5.22 -6.94
CA SER A 129 7.83 4.51 -5.68
C SER A 129 7.49 3.01 -5.82
N ILE A 130 8.36 2.14 -5.33
CA ILE A 130 8.23 0.68 -5.47
C ILE A 130 7.41 0.12 -4.31
N SER A 131 6.51 -0.83 -4.58
CA SER A 131 5.85 -1.66 -3.57
C SER A 131 6.40 -3.09 -3.62
N GLU A 132 7.06 -3.53 -2.54
CA GLU A 132 7.67 -4.87 -2.44
C GLU A 132 6.64 -6.00 -2.50
N ALA A 133 5.42 -5.76 -1.99
CA ALA A 133 4.34 -6.74 -1.95
C ALA A 133 3.94 -7.25 -3.36
N VAL A 134 4.01 -6.39 -4.38
CA VAL A 134 3.66 -6.74 -5.76
C VAL A 134 4.79 -7.49 -6.45
N VAL A 135 6.04 -7.13 -6.19
CA VAL A 135 7.22 -7.76 -6.83
C VAL A 135 7.44 -9.17 -6.29
N ILE A 136 7.33 -9.37 -4.98
CA ILE A 136 7.44 -10.71 -4.36
C ILE A 136 6.33 -11.63 -4.90
N PHE A 137 5.12 -11.10 -5.05
CA PHE A 137 4.01 -11.82 -5.66
C PHE A 137 4.32 -12.28 -7.10
N LEU A 138 4.85 -11.39 -7.95
CA LEU A 138 5.21 -11.72 -9.33
C LEU A 138 6.34 -12.76 -9.42
N TRP A 139 7.35 -12.66 -8.55
CA TRP A 139 8.50 -13.57 -8.56
C TRP A 139 8.15 -14.97 -8.04
N SER A 140 7.30 -15.05 -7.00
CA SER A 140 6.79 -16.33 -6.49
C SER A 140 5.98 -17.12 -7.53
N ASN A 141 5.37 -16.47 -8.52
CA ASN A 141 4.59 -17.13 -9.57
C ASN A 141 5.43 -17.55 -10.80
N SER A 142 6.73 -17.21 -10.82
CA SER A 142 7.68 -17.54 -11.90
C SER A 142 8.43 -18.86 -11.70
N LEU A 143 8.36 -19.47 -10.51
CA LEU A 143 9.07 -20.71 -10.15
C LEU A 143 8.13 -21.93 -10.05
N GLY A 144 6.92 -21.84 -10.61
CA GLY A 144 5.93 -22.91 -10.68
C GLY A 144 5.79 -23.52 -12.07
#